data_AF-A0A421J779-F1
#
_entry.id   AF-A0A421J779-F1
#
_cell.length_a   1.000
_cell.length_b   1.000
_cell.length_c   1.000
_cell.angle_alpha   90.00
_cell.angle_beta   90.00
_cell.angle_gamma   90.00
#
_symmetry.space_group_name_H-M   'P 1'
#
loop_
_entity.id
_entity.type
_entity.pdbx_description
1 polymer ?
#
loop_
_entity_poly.entity_id
_entity_poly.type
_entity_poly.pdbx_seq_one_letter_code
_entity_poly.pdbx_strand_id
1 'polypeptide(L)'
;MEPEKSGWSRISAALVENPESLGLWENLIREVESENGVPISKVSSDEAVEILRSCYDALLKKFPLLVHYWIRYAQWEFRLGHYQRAILVYERALVHLRGSIELWTSYLQFRVDTISDNVGEIGELFETARKTIGRHFYAHEFYQLYLLFIKSYATDDPQRQYHVLLRTIIEQPIYHYNLFAKMFFSAISSVDATTIGYIVPPKAVRGYSGDFRQAQIKLKKLFTDVYITTQARSHQLYSYERHLPRQYFDQTFVPQAQLKQWHNYLSFLELNFPHNHTIQVYERCVLVTAPYPEFWLRFAEFHISQDRMLEAAEVLTRGLVYCASYKLLVKLVDVEITRKNYTRARDLLTEYVKEAADTPIPVLEKILSVESLFHTQDAAVMRDLFVQVFRQSDSERGSELLHYYALPKEAKSEIRSHLNVELKKEDESNYTEKFHQSLIGPTHN
;
A
#
# COMPACT_ATOMS: atom_id res chain seq x y z
N MET A 1 45.95 25.19 -5.40
CA MET A 1 45.24 23.98 -4.96
C MET A 1 43.77 24.27 -5.17
N GLU A 2 43.21 23.79 -6.27
CA GLU A 2 41.75 23.81 -6.47
C GLU A 2 41.13 22.99 -5.33
N PRO A 3 40.05 23.46 -4.70
CA PRO A 3 39.38 22.67 -3.67
C PRO A 3 38.91 21.38 -4.34
N GLU A 4 39.23 20.22 -3.78
CA GLU A 4 38.64 18.95 -4.20
C GLU A 4 37.13 19.18 -4.33
N LYS A 5 36.61 19.11 -5.55
CA LYS A 5 35.16 19.10 -5.78
C LYS A 5 34.63 17.93 -4.97
N SER A 6 34.02 18.23 -3.82
CA SER A 6 33.60 17.24 -2.83
C SER A 6 32.81 16.14 -3.54
N GLY A 7 32.96 14.88 -3.11
CA GLY A 7 32.24 13.74 -3.70
C GLY A 7 30.75 14.02 -3.91
N TRP A 8 30.16 14.78 -2.99
CA TRP A 8 28.81 15.34 -3.05
C TRP A 8 28.49 16.12 -4.33
N SER A 9 29.35 17.04 -4.78
CA SER A 9 29.12 17.85 -5.99
C SER A 9 29.10 17.00 -7.27
N ARG A 10 29.97 15.98 -7.35
CA ARG A 10 30.03 15.04 -8.47
C ARG A 10 28.81 14.12 -8.48
N ILE A 11 28.41 13.59 -7.33
CA ILE A 11 27.24 12.69 -7.21
C ILE A 11 25.95 13.47 -7.50
N SER A 12 25.84 14.71 -7.01
CA SER A 12 24.69 15.58 -7.26
C SER A 12 24.55 15.90 -8.75
N ALA A 13 25.65 16.20 -9.44
CA ALA A 13 25.63 16.38 -10.90
C ALA A 13 25.18 15.11 -11.63
N ALA A 14 25.69 13.94 -11.23
CA ALA A 14 25.28 12.66 -11.81
C ALA A 14 23.80 12.32 -11.56
N LEU A 15 23.24 12.73 -10.41
CA LEU A 15 21.82 12.56 -10.08
C LEU A 15 20.91 13.47 -10.89
N VAL A 16 21.37 14.67 -11.26
CA VAL A 16 20.62 15.55 -12.18
C VAL A 16 20.53 14.91 -13.58
N GLU A 17 21.59 14.24 -14.02
CA GLU A 17 21.60 13.53 -15.30
C GLU A 17 20.81 12.21 -15.26
N ASN A 18 20.85 11.47 -14.15
CA ASN A 18 20.14 10.20 -13.99
C ASN A 18 19.43 10.08 -12.63
N PRO A 19 18.24 10.71 -12.48
CA PRO A 19 17.48 10.69 -11.22
C PRO A 19 16.94 9.32 -10.81
N GLU A 20 16.89 8.35 -11.73
CA GLU A 20 16.33 7.01 -11.50
C GLU A 20 17.35 6.03 -10.88
N SER A 21 18.64 6.39 -10.85
CA SER A 21 19.68 5.50 -10.36
C SER A 21 19.69 5.44 -8.84
N LEU A 22 19.12 4.37 -8.26
CA LEU A 22 19.17 4.15 -6.81
C LEU A 22 20.60 4.16 -6.29
N GLY A 23 21.55 3.51 -6.96
CA GLY A 23 22.95 3.46 -6.51
C GLY A 23 23.59 4.85 -6.35
N LEU A 24 23.24 5.83 -7.20
CA LEU A 24 23.68 7.21 -7.03
C LEU A 24 23.07 7.85 -5.77
N TRP A 25 21.79 7.60 -5.51
CA TRP A 25 21.12 8.04 -4.29
C TRP A 25 21.72 7.40 -3.03
N GLU A 26 22.03 6.10 -3.04
CA GLU A 26 22.63 5.42 -1.89
C GLU A 26 24.01 6.00 -1.58
N ASN A 27 24.78 6.32 -2.61
CA ASN A 27 26.07 6.99 -2.45
C ASN A 27 25.89 8.41 -1.93
N LEU A 28 24.90 9.17 -2.41
CA LEU A 28 24.59 10.50 -1.88
C LEU A 28 24.25 10.43 -0.38
N ILE A 29 23.37 9.50 0.02
CA ILE A 29 22.99 9.32 1.42
C ILE A 29 24.21 8.97 2.28
N ARG A 30 25.08 8.07 1.82
CA ARG A 30 26.30 7.71 2.55
C ARG A 30 27.21 8.91 2.79
N GLU A 31 27.34 9.81 1.83
CA GLU A 31 28.16 11.02 1.97
C GLU A 31 27.54 11.99 2.98
N VAL A 32 26.22 12.25 2.90
CA VAL A 32 25.56 13.23 3.78
C VAL A 32 25.36 12.73 5.22
N GLU A 33 25.48 11.43 5.48
CA GLU A 33 25.46 10.87 6.83
C GLU A 33 26.70 11.22 7.66
N SER A 34 27.75 11.75 7.02
CA SER A 34 28.98 12.17 7.67
C SER A 34 29.40 13.58 7.28
N GLU A 35 29.84 14.35 8.27
CA GLU A 35 30.48 15.65 8.07
C GLU A 35 31.98 15.48 8.31
N ASN A 36 32.80 15.68 7.27
CA ASN A 36 34.26 15.45 7.31
C ASN A 36 34.68 14.05 7.81
N GLY A 37 33.89 13.02 7.49
CA GLY A 37 34.15 11.63 7.91
C GLY A 37 33.68 11.30 9.33
N VAL A 38 33.11 12.26 10.06
CA VAL A 38 32.47 12.02 11.36
C VAL A 38 30.96 11.90 11.16
N PRO A 39 30.29 10.85 11.66
CA PRO A 39 28.84 10.74 11.58
C PRO A 39 28.16 11.96 12.20
N ILE A 40 27.10 12.45 11.56
CA ILE A 40 26.36 13.62 12.06
C ILE A 40 25.90 13.38 13.50
N SER A 41 26.05 14.40 14.34
CA SER A 41 25.71 14.33 15.76
C SER A 41 24.99 15.60 16.22
N LYS A 42 24.61 15.66 17.50
CA LYS A 42 24.02 16.87 18.10
C LYS A 42 24.95 18.10 18.11
N VAL A 43 26.23 17.90 17.79
CA VAL A 43 27.25 18.96 17.73
C VAL A 43 27.54 19.40 16.29
N SER A 44 26.99 18.70 15.30
CA SER A 44 27.13 19.04 13.88
C SER A 44 26.44 20.37 13.55
N SER A 45 26.84 20.97 12.43
CA SER A 45 26.24 22.21 11.94
C SER A 45 24.75 22.04 11.60
N ASP A 46 23.94 23.07 11.86
CA ASP A 46 22.52 23.06 11.50
C ASP A 46 22.36 22.90 9.97
N GLU A 47 23.29 23.46 9.19
CA GLU A 47 23.34 23.27 7.74
C GLU A 47 23.52 21.81 7.34
N ALA A 48 24.41 21.06 8.00
CA ALA A 48 24.62 19.64 7.70
C ALA A 48 23.38 18.80 8.01
N VAL A 49 22.67 19.11 9.10
CA VAL A 49 21.42 18.43 9.46
C VAL A 49 20.32 18.71 8.43
N GLU A 50 20.17 19.95 7.97
CA GLU A 50 19.21 20.30 6.92
C GLU A 50 19.55 19.67 5.56
N ILE A 51 20.83 19.59 5.20
CA ILE A 51 21.27 18.86 4.00
C ILE A 51 20.87 17.39 4.10
N LEU A 52 21.15 16.72 5.22
CA LEU A 52 20.76 15.33 5.45
C LEU A 52 19.25 15.14 5.28
N ARG A 53 18.43 15.99 5.91
CA ARG A 53 16.96 15.96 5.79
C ARG A 53 16.50 16.10 4.34
N SER A 54 17.03 17.10 3.63
CA SER A 54 16.66 17.39 2.24
C SER A 54 16.97 16.21 1.31
N CYS A 55 18.12 15.55 1.50
CA CYS A 55 18.51 14.39 0.70
C CYS A 55 17.62 13.17 0.98
N TYR A 56 17.29 12.91 2.24
CA TYR A 56 16.35 11.84 2.60
C TYR A 56 14.95 12.11 2.05
N ASP A 57 14.45 13.34 2.17
CA ASP A 57 13.13 13.72 1.64
C ASP A 57 13.08 13.60 0.11
N ALA A 58 14.13 14.00 -0.60
CA ALA A 58 14.23 13.84 -2.04
C ALA A 58 14.28 12.36 -2.46
N LEU A 59 15.10 11.56 -1.79
CA LEU A 59 15.20 10.12 -2.02
C LEU A 59 13.85 9.43 -1.84
N LEU A 60 13.20 9.66 -0.70
CA LEU A 60 11.96 8.97 -0.32
C LEU A 60 10.74 9.49 -1.07
N LYS A 61 10.79 10.72 -1.61
CA LYS A 61 9.80 11.19 -2.58
C LYS A 61 9.90 10.41 -3.89
N LYS A 62 11.11 10.05 -4.32
CA LYS A 62 11.34 9.29 -5.56
C LYS A 62 11.11 7.78 -5.38
N PHE A 63 11.59 7.23 -4.27
CA PHE A 63 11.51 5.80 -3.95
C PHE A 63 10.81 5.57 -2.60
N PRO A 64 9.50 5.84 -2.51
CA PRO A 64 8.73 5.78 -1.26
C PRO A 64 8.60 4.37 -0.65
N LEU A 65 8.86 3.31 -1.40
CA LEU A 65 8.72 1.93 -0.93
C LEU A 65 9.97 1.37 -0.24
N LEU A 66 11.04 2.16 -0.11
CA LEU A 66 12.29 1.74 0.52
C LEU A 66 12.23 1.80 2.05
N VAL A 67 11.66 0.78 2.68
CA VAL A 67 11.41 0.71 4.14
C VAL A 67 12.64 1.02 5.00
N HIS A 68 13.81 0.47 4.65
CA HIS A 68 15.01 0.63 5.48
C HIS A 68 15.52 2.08 5.49
N TYR A 69 15.31 2.86 4.43
CA TYR A 69 15.69 4.27 4.39
C TYR A 69 14.73 5.15 5.20
N TRP A 70 13.43 4.82 5.23
CA TRP A 70 12.48 5.47 6.15
C TRP A 70 12.86 5.23 7.62
N ILE A 71 13.15 3.97 7.98
CA ILE A 71 13.57 3.61 9.34
C ILE A 71 14.88 4.33 9.69
N ARG A 72 15.87 4.34 8.79
CA ARG A 72 17.14 5.02 9.02
C ARG A 72 16.96 6.53 9.19
N TYR A 73 16.10 7.16 8.40
CA TYR A 73 15.81 8.59 8.52
C TYR A 73 15.17 8.92 9.89
N ALA A 74 14.18 8.14 10.32
CA ALA A 74 13.57 8.32 11.62
C ALA A 74 14.56 8.11 12.78
N GLN A 75 15.46 7.12 12.65
CA GLN A 75 16.55 6.90 13.60
C GLN A 75 17.53 8.06 13.66
N TRP A 76 17.82 8.71 12.53
CA TRP A 76 18.65 9.92 12.51
C TRP A 76 18.00 11.06 13.29
N GLU A 77 16.73 11.38 13.03
CA GLU A 77 16.00 12.40 13.78
C GLU A 77 15.93 12.07 15.28
N PHE A 78 15.78 10.79 15.63
CA PHE A 78 15.84 10.33 17.03
C PHE A 78 17.21 10.56 17.68
N ARG A 79 18.31 10.20 17.00
CA ARG A 79 19.69 10.42 17.51
C ARG A 79 19.99 11.90 17.73
N LEU A 80 19.48 12.76 16.86
CA LEU A 80 19.60 14.21 16.97
C LEU A 80 18.72 14.79 18.09
N GLY A 81 17.79 14.01 18.65
CA GLY A 81 16.90 14.44 19.73
C GLY A 81 15.59 15.07 19.26
N HIS A 82 15.29 14.99 17.96
CA HIS A 82 14.06 15.54 17.37
C HIS A 82 12.94 14.50 17.32
N TYR A 83 12.43 14.13 18.49
CA TYR A 83 11.42 13.07 18.63
C TYR A 83 10.16 13.28 17.78
N GLN A 84 9.62 14.50 17.77
CA GLN A 84 8.42 14.82 17.00
C GLN A 84 8.65 14.67 15.50
N ARG A 85 9.86 14.97 15.00
CA ARG A 85 10.18 14.79 13.58
C ARG A 85 10.30 13.32 13.24
N ALA A 86 10.92 12.51 14.10
CA ALA A 86 10.98 11.07 13.91
C ALA A 86 9.57 10.44 13.82
N ILE A 87 8.62 10.89 14.66
CA ILE A 87 7.20 10.49 14.57
C ILE A 87 6.62 10.81 13.18
N LEU A 88 6.78 12.05 12.70
CA LEU A 88 6.29 12.47 11.39
C LEU A 88 6.91 11.67 10.24
N VAL A 89 8.19 11.29 10.33
CA VAL A 89 8.86 10.44 9.34
C VAL A 89 8.22 9.05 9.30
N TYR A 90 7.95 8.43 10.46
CA TYR A 90 7.25 7.15 10.52
C TYR A 90 5.82 7.23 9.97
N GLU A 91 5.06 8.27 10.32
CA GLU A 91 3.69 8.46 9.84
C GLU A 91 3.64 8.66 8.32
N ARG A 92 4.58 9.45 7.78
CA ARG A 92 4.74 9.60 6.31
C ARG A 92 5.07 8.27 5.65
N ALA A 93 5.97 7.47 6.23
CA ALA A 93 6.32 6.15 5.71
C ALA A 93 5.09 5.22 5.67
N LEU A 94 4.25 5.25 6.71
CA LEU A 94 3.05 4.41 6.81
C LEU A 94 2.00 4.70 5.74
N VAL A 95 1.97 5.90 5.15
CA VAL A 95 1.08 6.21 4.01
C VAL A 95 1.37 5.28 2.84
N HIS A 96 2.65 4.99 2.59
CA HIS A 96 3.12 4.15 1.48
C HIS A 96 3.28 2.68 1.87
N LEU A 97 3.73 2.41 3.10
CA LEU A 97 4.18 1.11 3.58
C LEU A 97 3.22 0.49 4.61
N ARG A 98 1.90 0.62 4.37
CA ARG A 98 0.83 0.25 5.34
C ARG A 98 0.94 -1.18 5.87
N GLY A 99 1.27 -2.13 5.00
CA GLY A 99 1.42 -3.55 5.34
C GLY A 99 2.80 -3.96 5.84
N SER A 100 3.76 -3.04 5.98
CA SER A 100 5.15 -3.37 6.33
C SER A 100 5.29 -3.68 7.81
N ILE A 101 5.46 -4.97 8.13
CA ILE A 101 5.67 -5.41 9.52
C ILE A 101 6.91 -4.80 10.16
N GLU A 102 7.99 -4.65 9.38
CA GLU A 102 9.26 -4.11 9.86
C GLU A 102 9.13 -2.64 10.25
N LEU A 103 8.45 -1.84 9.41
CA LEU A 103 8.20 -0.43 9.69
C LEU A 103 7.38 -0.25 10.97
N TRP A 104 6.28 -0.99 11.10
CA TRP A 104 5.43 -0.94 12.29
C TRP A 104 6.17 -1.36 13.55
N THR A 105 6.95 -2.45 13.50
CA THR A 105 7.71 -2.94 14.66
C THR A 105 8.78 -1.93 15.06
N SER A 106 9.49 -1.34 14.09
CA SER A 106 10.45 -0.26 14.36
C SER A 106 9.78 0.98 14.96
N TYR A 107 8.63 1.40 14.43
CA TYR A 107 7.92 2.57 14.92
C TYR A 107 7.44 2.36 16.36
N LEU A 108 6.79 1.23 16.63
CA LEU A 108 6.31 0.88 17.97
C LEU A 108 7.46 0.78 18.97
N GLN A 109 8.60 0.20 18.58
CA GLN A 109 9.78 0.14 19.44
C GLN A 109 10.27 1.54 19.78
N PHE A 110 10.42 2.42 18.77
CA PHE A 110 10.79 3.82 19.00
C PHE A 110 9.81 4.55 19.94
N ARG A 111 8.50 4.32 19.79
CA ARG A 111 7.48 4.92 20.67
C ARG A 111 7.55 4.39 22.10
N VAL A 112 7.91 3.12 22.28
CA VAL A 112 8.16 2.54 23.61
C VAL A 112 9.45 3.12 24.22
N ASP A 113 10.51 3.30 23.42
CA ASP A 113 11.79 3.85 23.89
C ASP A 113 11.70 5.34 24.27
N THR A 114 10.71 6.05 23.72
CA THR A 114 10.44 7.48 23.96
C THR A 114 9.20 7.72 24.82
N ILE A 115 8.75 6.69 25.54
CA ILE A 115 7.53 6.77 26.35
C ILE A 115 7.67 7.82 27.47
N SER A 116 6.60 8.58 27.65
CA SER A 116 6.46 9.55 28.75
C SER A 116 5.01 9.50 29.26
N ASP A 117 4.32 10.63 29.35
CA ASP A 117 2.94 10.71 29.84
C ASP A 117 1.90 10.31 28.77
N ASN A 118 2.34 9.76 27.63
CA ASN A 118 1.54 9.43 26.45
C ASN A 118 1.24 7.92 26.30
N VAL A 119 1.19 7.18 27.41
CA VAL A 119 0.94 5.72 27.41
C VAL A 119 -0.37 5.35 26.67
N GLY A 120 -1.43 6.14 26.87
CA GLY A 120 -2.73 5.91 26.21
C GLY A 120 -2.65 5.99 24.69
N GLU A 121 -2.00 7.04 24.17
CA GLU A 121 -1.77 7.24 22.72
C GLU A 121 -0.96 6.08 22.12
N ILE A 122 0.08 5.63 22.82
CA ILE A 122 0.89 4.48 22.37
C ILE A 122 0.05 3.20 22.37
N GLY A 123 -0.84 3.01 23.35
CA GLY A 123 -1.79 1.91 23.38
C GLY A 123 -2.73 1.89 22.17
N GLU A 124 -3.27 3.05 21.79
CA GLU A 124 -4.09 3.20 20.56
C GLU A 124 -3.28 2.92 19.29
N LEU A 125 -2.00 3.30 19.28
CA LEU A 125 -1.09 3.00 18.18
C LEU A 125 -0.85 1.49 18.03
N PHE A 126 -0.65 0.76 19.13
CA PHE A 126 -0.57 -0.71 19.11
C PHE A 126 -1.85 -1.35 18.59
N GLU A 127 -3.03 -0.85 18.99
CA GLU A 127 -4.31 -1.34 18.48
C GLU A 127 -4.50 -1.05 16.99
N THR A 128 -4.03 0.11 16.52
CA THR A 128 -3.99 0.45 15.10
C THR A 128 -3.10 -0.53 14.35
N ALA A 129 -1.87 -0.74 14.81
CA ALA A 129 -0.95 -1.72 14.24
C ALA A 129 -1.55 -3.14 14.23
N ARG A 130 -2.24 -3.56 15.29
CA ARG A 130 -2.92 -4.86 15.34
C ARG A 130 -3.99 -5.00 14.26
N LYS A 131 -4.74 -3.94 13.96
CA LYS A 131 -5.75 -3.93 12.88
C LYS A 131 -5.10 -4.01 11.49
N THR A 132 -3.90 -3.46 11.32
CA THR A 132 -3.19 -3.39 10.03
C THR A 132 -2.31 -4.60 9.75
N ILE A 133 -1.51 -5.05 10.73
CA ILE A 133 -0.50 -6.13 10.58
C ILE A 133 -0.66 -7.30 11.54
N GLY A 134 -1.68 -7.30 12.42
CA GLY A 134 -1.84 -8.34 13.44
C GLY A 134 -2.10 -9.76 12.90
N ARG A 135 -2.47 -9.91 11.62
CA ARG A 135 -2.67 -11.22 10.95
C ARG A 135 -1.52 -11.57 10.02
N HIS A 136 -0.47 -10.76 9.98
CA HIS A 136 0.73 -11.04 9.21
C HIS A 136 1.37 -12.33 9.70
N PHE A 137 1.78 -13.21 8.77
CA PHE A 137 2.34 -14.52 9.11
C PHE A 137 3.55 -14.42 10.05
N TYR A 138 4.36 -13.36 9.91
CA TYR A 138 5.54 -13.11 10.74
C TYR A 138 5.28 -12.15 11.93
N ALA A 139 4.02 -11.89 12.34
CA ALA A 139 3.65 -10.93 13.41
C ALA A 139 4.14 -11.23 14.84
N HIS A 140 5.01 -12.22 15.03
CA HIS A 140 5.48 -12.65 16.34
C HIS A 140 6.26 -11.56 17.10
N GLU A 141 7.19 -10.85 16.46
CA GLU A 141 7.95 -9.76 17.10
C GLU A 141 7.03 -8.62 17.54
N PHE A 142 6.09 -8.24 16.66
CA PHE A 142 5.04 -7.26 16.98
C PHE A 142 4.25 -7.66 18.23
N TYR A 143 3.77 -8.91 18.32
CA TYR A 143 3.00 -9.35 19.47
C TYR A 143 3.84 -9.49 20.74
N GLN A 144 5.12 -9.87 20.63
CA GLN A 144 6.03 -9.87 21.79
C GLN A 144 6.22 -8.45 22.33
N LEU A 145 6.45 -7.48 21.45
CA LEU A 145 6.57 -6.08 21.80
C LEU A 145 5.28 -5.55 22.43
N TYR A 146 4.12 -5.90 21.87
CA TYR A 146 2.83 -5.45 22.40
C TYR A 146 2.55 -6.04 23.80
N LEU A 147 2.79 -7.33 23.99
CA LEU A 147 2.65 -7.98 25.30
C LEU A 147 3.62 -7.41 26.35
N LEU A 148 4.84 -7.04 25.94
CA LEU A 148 5.82 -6.37 26.80
C LEU A 148 5.34 -4.96 27.18
N PHE A 149 4.84 -4.19 26.21
CA PHE A 149 4.28 -2.87 26.46
C PHE A 149 3.16 -2.90 27.51
N ILE A 150 2.21 -3.83 27.37
CA ILE A 150 1.11 -3.98 28.33
C ILE A 150 1.65 -4.30 29.74
N LYS A 151 2.61 -5.22 29.84
CA LYS A 151 3.19 -5.60 31.15
C LYS A 151 3.93 -4.46 31.83
N SER A 152 4.66 -3.66 31.06
CA SER A 152 5.57 -2.65 31.61
C SER A 152 4.90 -1.31 31.84
N TYR A 153 3.91 -0.93 31.03
CA TYR A 153 3.41 0.44 30.98
C TYR A 153 1.89 0.59 31.09
N ALA A 154 1.08 -0.42 30.79
CA ALA A 154 -0.37 -0.24 30.79
C ALA A 154 -0.90 0.07 32.21
N THR A 155 -1.73 1.11 32.31
CA THR A 155 -2.25 1.63 33.57
C THR A 155 -3.64 1.06 33.91
N ASP A 156 -4.48 0.83 32.91
CA ASP A 156 -5.86 0.34 33.08
C ASP A 156 -5.94 -1.20 32.97
N ASP A 157 -5.92 -1.88 34.12
CA ASP A 157 -6.02 -3.34 34.24
C ASP A 157 -5.09 -4.12 33.29
N PRO A 158 -3.75 -3.96 33.46
CA PRO A 158 -2.76 -4.57 32.57
C PRO A 158 -2.86 -6.10 32.51
N GLN A 159 -3.29 -6.73 33.61
CA GLN A 159 -3.47 -8.18 33.64
C GLN A 159 -4.60 -8.62 32.69
N ARG A 160 -5.77 -7.96 32.75
CA ARG A 160 -6.86 -8.26 31.82
C ARG A 160 -6.46 -8.02 30.38
N GLN A 161 -5.87 -6.86 30.08
CA GLN A 161 -5.42 -6.52 28.72
C GLN A 161 -4.46 -7.58 28.18
N TYR A 162 -3.49 -7.98 28.99
CA TYR A 162 -2.51 -9.01 28.63
C TYR A 162 -3.18 -10.36 28.32
N HIS A 163 -4.08 -10.84 29.18
CA HIS A 163 -4.75 -12.12 28.99
C HIS A 163 -5.72 -12.12 27.78
N VAL A 164 -6.44 -11.03 27.56
CA VAL A 164 -7.35 -10.86 26.41
C VAL A 164 -6.55 -10.81 25.09
N LEU A 165 -5.42 -10.10 25.07
CA LEU A 165 -4.55 -10.08 23.90
C LEU A 165 -3.98 -11.48 23.63
N LEU A 166 -3.45 -12.15 24.66
CA LEU A 166 -2.89 -13.50 24.52
C LEU A 166 -3.93 -14.50 24.01
N ARG A 167 -5.17 -14.39 24.50
CA ARG A 167 -6.33 -15.17 24.04
C ARG A 167 -6.64 -14.93 22.56
N THR A 168 -6.42 -13.71 22.07
CA THR A 168 -6.61 -13.35 20.64
C THR A 168 -5.47 -13.88 19.77
N ILE A 169 -4.23 -13.83 20.27
CA ILE A 169 -3.03 -14.25 19.52
C ILE A 169 -3.05 -15.76 19.24
N ILE A 170 -3.49 -16.60 20.18
CA ILE A 170 -3.50 -18.06 20.00
C ILE A 170 -4.41 -18.55 18.86
N GLU A 171 -5.33 -17.71 18.39
CA GLU A 171 -6.18 -18.00 17.22
C GLU A 171 -5.57 -17.53 15.90
N GLN A 172 -4.49 -16.74 15.94
CA GLN A 172 -3.82 -16.25 14.75
C GLN A 172 -2.83 -17.30 14.22
N PRO A 173 -2.95 -17.72 12.94
CA PRO A 173 -2.05 -18.71 12.34
C PRO A 173 -0.72 -18.08 11.92
N ILE A 174 0.05 -17.58 12.88
CA ILE A 174 1.37 -16.99 12.67
C ILE A 174 2.47 -18.06 12.69
N TYR A 175 3.67 -17.72 12.21
CA TYR A 175 4.80 -18.66 12.10
C TYR A 175 5.24 -19.20 13.46
N HIS A 176 5.46 -18.32 14.44
CA HIS A 176 5.84 -18.69 15.81
C HIS A 176 4.64 -18.83 16.78
N TYR A 177 3.52 -19.39 16.32
CA TYR A 177 2.31 -19.61 17.13
C TYR A 177 2.58 -20.40 18.44
N ASN A 178 3.53 -21.34 18.39
CA ASN A 178 3.94 -22.17 19.53
C ASN A 178 4.42 -21.36 20.74
N LEU A 179 5.04 -20.20 20.51
CA LEU A 179 5.52 -19.33 21.59
C LEU A 179 4.34 -18.85 22.44
N PHE A 180 3.33 -18.27 21.79
CA PHE A 180 2.16 -17.71 22.46
C PHE A 180 1.26 -18.79 23.04
N ALA A 181 1.17 -19.95 22.40
CA ALA A 181 0.49 -21.11 22.97
C ALA A 181 1.13 -21.53 24.31
N LYS A 182 2.46 -21.64 24.38
CA LYS A 182 3.17 -21.94 25.65
C LYS A 182 2.89 -20.89 26.71
N MET A 183 2.96 -19.61 26.35
CA MET A 183 2.64 -18.50 27.27
C MET A 183 1.20 -18.61 27.78
N PHE A 184 0.24 -18.94 26.92
CA PHE A 184 -1.16 -19.08 27.26
C PHE A 184 -1.45 -20.30 28.13
N PHE A 185 -0.86 -21.46 27.84
CA PHE A 185 -1.00 -22.65 28.69
C PHE A 185 -0.32 -22.49 30.06
N SER A 186 0.75 -21.71 30.13
CA SER A 186 1.35 -21.28 31.41
C SER A 186 0.35 -20.42 32.19
N ALA A 187 -0.25 -19.42 31.54
CA ALA A 187 -1.30 -18.59 32.14
C ALA A 187 -2.51 -19.40 32.61
N ILE A 188 -2.95 -20.43 31.86
CA ILE A 188 -3.99 -21.36 32.30
C ILE A 188 -3.55 -22.11 33.56
N SER A 189 -2.30 -22.56 33.63
CA SER A 189 -1.78 -23.32 34.77
C SER A 189 -1.69 -22.50 36.05
N SER A 190 -1.63 -21.17 35.94
CA SER A 190 -1.61 -20.23 37.07
C SER A 190 -2.94 -19.52 37.30
N VAL A 191 -4.06 -20.06 36.79
CA VAL A 191 -5.38 -19.40 36.90
C VAL A 191 -5.86 -19.29 38.34
N ASP A 192 -6.34 -18.11 38.70
CA ASP A 192 -7.02 -17.78 39.96
C ASP A 192 -8.44 -17.22 39.72
N ALA A 193 -9.09 -16.74 40.79
CA ALA A 193 -10.45 -16.19 40.76
C ALA A 193 -10.60 -14.95 39.87
N THR A 194 -9.52 -14.20 39.64
CA THR A 194 -9.50 -12.97 38.84
C THR A 194 -9.16 -13.28 37.39
N THR A 195 -8.06 -14.00 37.15
CA THR A 195 -7.55 -14.29 35.80
C THR A 195 -8.48 -15.19 35.01
N ILE A 196 -9.27 -16.03 35.69
CA ILE A 196 -10.27 -16.87 35.02
C ILE A 196 -11.30 -16.01 34.28
N GLY A 197 -11.70 -14.87 34.85
CA GLY A 197 -12.65 -13.93 34.23
C GLY A 197 -12.11 -13.24 32.98
N TYR A 198 -10.79 -13.27 32.76
CA TYR A 198 -10.14 -12.71 31.58
C TYR A 198 -9.97 -13.74 30.46
N ILE A 199 -9.91 -15.02 30.80
CA ILE A 199 -9.72 -16.13 29.84
C ILE A 199 -11.06 -16.62 29.28
N VAL A 200 -12.09 -16.70 30.12
CA VAL A 200 -13.43 -17.14 29.72
C VAL A 200 -14.45 -16.00 29.74
N PRO A 201 -15.51 -16.06 28.91
CA PRO A 201 -16.58 -15.06 28.97
C PRO A 201 -17.20 -14.96 30.38
N PRO A 202 -17.64 -13.76 30.82
CA PRO A 202 -18.20 -13.56 32.16
C PRO A 202 -19.35 -14.51 32.52
N LYS A 203 -20.18 -14.88 31.53
CA LYS A 203 -21.29 -15.82 31.69
C LYS A 203 -20.83 -17.24 32.06
N ALA A 204 -19.64 -17.64 31.61
CA ALA A 204 -19.08 -18.97 31.81
C ALA A 204 -18.29 -19.08 33.12
N VAL A 205 -17.85 -17.97 33.73
CA VAL A 205 -17.02 -17.94 34.96
C VAL A 205 -17.63 -18.76 36.10
N ARG A 206 -18.95 -18.69 36.29
CA ARG A 206 -19.66 -19.46 37.33
C ARG A 206 -19.52 -20.98 37.18
N GLY A 207 -19.30 -21.47 35.96
CA GLY A 207 -19.07 -22.90 35.70
C GLY A 207 -17.64 -23.38 36.04
N TYR A 208 -16.75 -22.44 36.36
CA TYR A 208 -15.35 -22.71 36.71
C TYR A 208 -14.95 -22.16 38.09
N SER A 209 -15.80 -21.38 38.75
CA SER A 209 -15.58 -20.87 40.10
C SER A 209 -15.76 -21.99 41.14
N GLY A 210 -14.69 -22.32 41.87
CA GLY A 210 -14.71 -23.32 42.94
C GLY A 210 -13.48 -24.23 42.93
N ASP A 211 -13.40 -25.15 41.96
CA ASP A 211 -12.24 -26.04 41.80
C ASP A 211 -11.38 -25.59 40.61
N PHE A 212 -10.37 -24.77 40.92
CA PHE A 212 -9.43 -24.27 39.91
C PHE A 212 -8.64 -25.41 39.24
N ARG A 213 -8.39 -26.53 39.92
CA ARG A 213 -7.66 -27.66 39.33
C ARG A 213 -8.48 -28.33 38.24
N GLN A 214 -9.78 -28.54 38.47
CA GLN A 214 -10.69 -29.01 37.42
C GLN A 214 -10.88 -27.98 36.31
N ALA A 215 -10.96 -26.69 36.65
CA ALA A 215 -11.06 -25.63 35.66
C ALA A 215 -9.84 -25.62 34.72
N GLN A 216 -8.63 -25.72 35.28
CA GLN A 216 -7.38 -25.81 34.52
C GLN A 216 -7.40 -26.99 33.53
N ILE A 217 -7.83 -28.18 33.97
CA ILE A 217 -7.90 -29.37 33.10
C ILE A 217 -8.90 -29.14 31.96
N LYS A 218 -10.10 -28.62 32.26
CA LYS A 218 -11.13 -28.33 31.26
C LYS A 218 -10.66 -27.28 30.24
N LEU A 219 -10.05 -26.19 30.72
CA LEU A 219 -9.53 -25.13 29.85
C LEU A 219 -8.37 -25.63 28.99
N LYS A 220 -7.42 -26.37 29.57
CA LYS A 220 -6.34 -27.01 28.80
C LYS A 220 -6.91 -27.86 27.67
N LYS A 221 -7.89 -28.72 27.95
CA LYS A 221 -8.53 -29.56 26.93
C LYS A 221 -9.15 -28.71 25.81
N LEU A 222 -9.97 -27.70 26.17
CA LEU A 222 -10.62 -26.81 25.21
C LEU A 222 -9.61 -26.10 24.30
N PHE A 223 -8.54 -25.57 24.88
CA PHE A 223 -7.55 -24.79 24.14
C PHE A 223 -6.51 -25.64 23.43
N THR A 224 -6.38 -26.92 23.76
CA THR A 224 -5.63 -27.88 22.94
C THR A 224 -6.26 -28.00 21.55
N ASP A 225 -7.59 -28.04 21.44
CA ASP A 225 -8.27 -28.13 20.13
C ASP A 225 -8.06 -26.85 19.30
N VAL A 226 -8.10 -25.67 19.95
CA VAL A 226 -7.76 -24.38 19.33
C VAL A 226 -6.32 -24.40 18.84
N TYR A 227 -5.37 -24.84 19.67
CA TYR A 227 -3.96 -24.95 19.31
C TYR A 227 -3.73 -25.88 18.11
N ILE A 228 -4.36 -27.06 18.09
CA ILE A 228 -4.27 -28.01 16.96
C ILE A 228 -4.82 -27.36 15.68
N THR A 229 -5.93 -26.63 15.78
CA THR A 229 -6.53 -25.91 14.64
C THR A 229 -5.59 -24.81 14.12
N THR A 230 -5.03 -24.00 15.01
CA THR A 230 -4.07 -22.94 14.66
C THR A 230 -2.82 -23.54 14.04
N GLN A 231 -2.28 -24.65 14.60
CA GLN A 231 -1.15 -25.38 14.06
C GLN A 231 -1.40 -25.86 12.63
N ALA A 232 -2.55 -26.48 12.38
CA ALA A 232 -2.92 -26.94 11.04
C ALA A 232 -3.01 -25.78 10.04
N ARG A 233 -3.63 -24.66 10.43
CA ARG A 233 -3.72 -23.44 9.60
C ARG A 233 -2.34 -22.81 9.33
N SER A 234 -1.50 -22.67 10.35
CA SER A 234 -0.13 -22.17 10.19
C SER A 234 0.68 -23.05 9.25
N HIS A 235 0.48 -24.38 9.28
CA HIS A 235 1.14 -25.29 8.36
C HIS A 235 0.67 -25.13 6.91
N GLN A 236 -0.64 -24.92 6.70
CA GLN A 236 -1.18 -24.60 5.37
C GLN A 236 -0.57 -23.30 4.82
N LEU A 237 -0.54 -22.22 5.62
CA LEU A 237 0.06 -20.95 5.20
C LEU A 237 1.56 -21.11 4.91
N TYR A 238 2.28 -21.85 5.75
CA TYR A 238 3.71 -22.12 5.56
C TYR A 238 4.03 -22.77 4.19
N SER A 239 3.13 -23.63 3.68
CA SER A 239 3.29 -24.25 2.37
C SER A 239 3.37 -23.24 1.22
N TYR A 240 2.76 -22.06 1.37
CA TYR A 240 2.85 -20.93 0.44
C TYR A 240 4.00 -19.98 0.82
N GLU A 241 4.07 -19.56 2.08
CA GLU A 241 5.02 -18.56 2.59
C GLU A 241 6.48 -18.96 2.35
N ARG A 242 6.82 -20.25 2.43
CA ARG A 242 8.19 -20.73 2.16
C ARG A 242 8.69 -20.43 0.74
N HIS A 243 7.79 -20.21 -0.22
CA HIS A 243 8.13 -19.90 -1.61
C HIS A 243 8.17 -18.38 -1.87
N LEU A 244 7.92 -17.56 -0.85
CA LEU A 244 7.86 -16.10 -0.91
C LEU A 244 8.92 -15.49 0.03
N PRO A 245 10.23 -15.67 -0.25
CA PRO A 245 11.28 -15.22 0.67
C PRO A 245 11.40 -13.69 0.73
N ARG A 246 11.00 -12.99 -0.33
CA ARG A 246 11.06 -11.53 -0.43
C ARG A 246 9.83 -10.91 0.24
N GLN A 247 10.06 -10.20 1.34
CA GLN A 247 9.01 -9.58 2.17
C GLN A 247 8.97 -8.04 2.06
N TYR A 248 9.94 -7.44 1.34
CA TYR A 248 10.04 -6.00 1.13
C TYR A 248 10.20 -5.66 -0.36
N PHE A 249 9.97 -4.38 -0.68
CA PHE A 249 10.16 -3.86 -2.02
C PHE A 249 11.66 -3.72 -2.35
N ASP A 250 12.02 -4.15 -3.54
CA ASP A 250 13.36 -4.04 -4.12
C ASP A 250 13.19 -3.74 -5.62
N GLN A 251 14.13 -3.00 -6.21
CA GLN A 251 14.03 -2.58 -7.61
C GLN A 251 14.25 -3.74 -8.60
N THR A 252 14.83 -4.84 -8.14
CA THR A 252 14.98 -6.05 -8.96
C THR A 252 13.62 -6.64 -9.31
N PHE A 253 13.52 -7.14 -10.53
CA PHE A 253 12.32 -7.83 -10.99
C PHE A 253 12.05 -9.09 -10.15
N VAL A 254 10.79 -9.25 -9.78
CA VAL A 254 10.31 -10.47 -9.13
C VAL A 254 10.20 -11.58 -10.18
N PRO A 255 10.80 -12.77 -9.94
CA PRO A 255 10.72 -13.88 -10.90
C PRO A 255 9.27 -14.31 -11.18
N GLN A 256 8.96 -14.64 -12.42
CA GLN A 256 7.62 -15.09 -12.85
C GLN A 256 7.09 -16.27 -12.02
N ALA A 257 7.98 -17.18 -11.60
CA ALA A 257 7.62 -18.28 -10.70
C ALA A 257 7.07 -17.77 -9.36
N GLN A 258 7.67 -16.73 -8.76
CA GLN A 258 7.21 -16.14 -7.50
C GLN A 258 5.90 -15.36 -7.69
N LEU A 259 5.73 -14.64 -8.81
CA LEU A 259 4.46 -13.98 -9.14
C LEU A 259 3.31 -14.99 -9.22
N LYS A 260 3.54 -16.14 -9.86
CA LYS A 260 2.58 -17.25 -9.87
C LYS A 260 2.28 -17.78 -8.48
N GLN A 261 3.29 -17.90 -7.60
CA GLN A 261 3.05 -18.32 -6.21
C GLN A 261 2.21 -17.31 -5.43
N TRP A 262 2.42 -16.00 -5.62
CA TRP A 262 1.55 -14.98 -5.04
C TRP A 262 0.10 -15.14 -5.49
N HIS A 263 -0.16 -15.34 -6.79
CA HIS A 263 -1.52 -15.59 -7.27
C HIS A 263 -2.15 -16.85 -6.68
N ASN A 264 -1.41 -17.95 -6.60
CA ASN A 264 -1.89 -19.19 -5.98
C ASN A 264 -2.22 -18.98 -4.50
N TYR A 265 -1.38 -18.23 -3.79
CA TYR A 265 -1.58 -17.94 -2.38
C TYR A 265 -2.81 -17.05 -2.16
N LEU A 266 -2.97 -15.99 -2.95
CA LEU A 266 -4.15 -15.13 -2.90
C LEU A 266 -5.44 -15.89 -3.21
N SER A 267 -5.44 -16.77 -4.22
CA SER A 267 -6.61 -17.62 -4.54
C SER A 267 -6.98 -18.53 -3.38
N PHE A 268 -5.98 -19.11 -2.71
CA PHE A 268 -6.21 -19.92 -1.52
C PHE A 268 -6.82 -19.09 -0.38
N LEU A 269 -6.30 -17.89 -0.13
CA LEU A 269 -6.79 -17.00 0.94
C LEU A 269 -8.21 -16.50 0.69
N GLU A 270 -8.54 -16.11 -0.55
CA GLU A 270 -9.88 -15.67 -0.94
C GLU A 270 -10.96 -16.72 -0.66
N LEU A 271 -10.61 -18.01 -0.78
CA LEU A 271 -11.54 -19.12 -0.57
C LEU A 271 -11.61 -19.58 0.90
N ASN A 272 -10.51 -19.49 1.65
CA ASN A 272 -10.38 -20.17 2.94
C ASN A 272 -10.27 -19.22 4.15
N PHE A 273 -10.04 -17.93 3.93
CA PHE A 273 -9.79 -16.96 5.00
C PHE A 273 -10.79 -15.79 5.00
N PRO A 274 -11.07 -15.20 6.17
CA PRO A 274 -11.93 -14.02 6.26
C PRO A 274 -11.35 -12.83 5.50
N HIS A 275 -12.22 -11.98 4.98
CA HIS A 275 -11.87 -10.79 4.19
C HIS A 275 -10.76 -9.93 4.82
N ASN A 276 -10.83 -9.65 6.13
CA ASN A 276 -9.82 -8.85 6.82
C ASN A 276 -8.44 -9.51 6.89
N HIS A 277 -8.36 -10.85 6.91
CA HIS A 277 -7.08 -11.55 6.82
C HIS A 277 -6.51 -11.40 5.41
N THR A 278 -7.36 -11.64 4.40
CA THR A 278 -6.97 -11.56 2.99
C THR A 278 -6.50 -10.16 2.59
N ILE A 279 -7.14 -9.08 3.09
CA ILE A 279 -6.69 -7.69 2.90
C ILE A 279 -5.25 -7.50 3.40
N GLN A 280 -4.91 -7.97 4.61
CA GLN A 280 -3.55 -7.75 5.14
C GLN A 280 -2.48 -8.46 4.31
N VAL A 281 -2.80 -9.61 3.72
CA VAL A 281 -1.90 -10.29 2.79
C VAL A 281 -1.84 -9.56 1.44
N TYR A 282 -2.95 -9.00 0.97
CA TYR A 282 -2.96 -8.14 -0.21
C TYR A 282 -2.07 -6.91 -0.04
N GLU A 283 -2.20 -6.20 1.07
CA GLU A 283 -1.34 -5.06 1.42
C GLU A 283 0.14 -5.44 1.40
N ARG A 284 0.50 -6.62 1.93
CA ARG A 284 1.87 -7.13 1.84
C ARG A 284 2.28 -7.47 0.41
N CYS A 285 1.41 -8.12 -0.35
CA CYS A 285 1.68 -8.52 -1.72
C CYS A 285 2.02 -7.30 -2.58
N VAL A 286 1.19 -6.27 -2.56
CA VAL A 286 1.37 -5.06 -3.38
C VAL A 286 2.60 -4.24 -2.98
N LEU A 287 3.16 -4.42 -1.78
CA LEU A 287 4.47 -3.84 -1.44
C LEU A 287 5.59 -4.53 -2.23
N VAL A 288 5.58 -5.86 -2.30
CA VAL A 288 6.61 -6.63 -3.01
C VAL A 288 6.45 -6.50 -4.52
N THR A 289 5.20 -6.49 -5.00
CA THR A 289 4.84 -6.49 -6.42
C THR A 289 4.33 -5.12 -6.90
N ALA A 290 4.74 -4.03 -6.26
CA ALA A 290 4.25 -2.68 -6.58
C ALA A 290 4.27 -2.29 -8.08
N PRO A 291 5.29 -2.66 -8.89
CA PRO A 291 5.33 -2.33 -10.32
C PRO A 291 4.40 -3.17 -11.20
N TYR A 292 3.76 -4.20 -10.65
CA TYR A 292 2.98 -5.20 -11.38
C TYR A 292 1.47 -4.91 -11.27
N PRO A 293 0.84 -4.35 -12.32
CA PRO A 293 -0.55 -3.87 -12.24
C PRO A 293 -1.58 -4.97 -11.98
N GLU A 294 -1.28 -6.23 -12.32
CA GLU A 294 -2.18 -7.36 -12.13
C GLU A 294 -2.54 -7.61 -10.66
N PHE A 295 -1.64 -7.31 -9.71
CA PHE A 295 -1.92 -7.48 -8.29
C PHE A 295 -2.80 -6.37 -7.74
N TRP A 296 -2.60 -5.13 -8.18
CA TRP A 296 -3.44 -3.99 -7.85
C TRP A 296 -4.86 -4.15 -8.41
N LEU A 297 -4.99 -4.59 -9.66
CA LEU A 297 -6.30 -4.89 -10.27
C LEU A 297 -7.04 -5.97 -9.49
N ARG A 298 -6.36 -7.09 -9.19
CA ARG A 298 -6.97 -8.18 -8.42
C ARG A 298 -7.38 -7.74 -7.02
N PHE A 299 -6.56 -6.92 -6.36
CA PHE A 299 -6.88 -6.38 -5.03
C PHE A 299 -8.12 -5.47 -5.08
N ALA A 300 -8.21 -4.58 -6.07
CA ALA A 300 -9.40 -3.76 -6.27
C ALA A 300 -10.65 -4.60 -6.57
N GLU A 301 -10.53 -5.63 -7.40
CA GLU A 301 -11.62 -6.56 -7.71
C GLU A 301 -12.10 -7.34 -6.49
N PHE A 302 -11.19 -7.70 -5.59
CA PHE A 302 -11.56 -8.31 -4.32
C PHE A 302 -12.43 -7.37 -3.47
N HIS A 303 -12.12 -6.08 -3.41
CA HIS A 303 -12.98 -5.07 -2.75
C HIS A 303 -14.31 -4.87 -3.47
N ILE A 304 -14.31 -4.78 -4.80
CA ILE A 304 -15.53 -4.64 -5.63
C ILE A 304 -16.48 -5.83 -5.40
N SER A 305 -15.94 -7.06 -5.28
CA SER A 305 -16.75 -8.26 -5.02
C SER A 305 -17.53 -8.21 -3.70
N GLN A 306 -17.14 -7.33 -2.78
CA GLN A 306 -17.76 -7.12 -1.47
C GLN A 306 -18.51 -5.78 -1.39
N ASP A 307 -18.78 -5.12 -2.54
CA ASP A 307 -19.42 -3.81 -2.64
C ASP A 307 -18.65 -2.67 -1.93
N ARG A 308 -17.32 -2.82 -1.80
CA ARG A 308 -16.42 -1.86 -1.16
C ARG A 308 -15.77 -0.93 -2.18
N MET A 309 -16.59 -0.11 -2.83
CA MET A 309 -16.14 0.75 -3.94
C MET A 309 -15.17 1.85 -3.51
N LEU A 310 -15.27 2.34 -2.26
CA LEU A 310 -14.35 3.36 -1.73
C LEU A 310 -12.93 2.81 -1.61
N GLU A 311 -12.79 1.64 -0.99
CA GLU A 311 -11.52 0.97 -0.80
C GLU A 311 -10.93 0.50 -2.14
N ALA A 312 -11.77 0.04 -3.07
CA ALA A 312 -11.34 -0.29 -4.43
C ALA A 312 -10.72 0.93 -5.15
N ALA A 313 -11.37 2.09 -5.07
CA ALA A 313 -10.85 3.33 -5.66
C ALA A 313 -9.54 3.77 -5.00
N GLU A 314 -9.44 3.64 -3.67
CA GLU A 314 -8.22 3.93 -2.93
C GLU A 314 -7.05 3.03 -3.36
N VAL A 315 -7.28 1.72 -3.47
CA VAL A 315 -6.28 0.74 -3.90
C VAL A 315 -5.78 1.06 -5.32
N LEU A 316 -6.68 1.37 -6.26
CA LEU A 316 -6.32 1.71 -7.63
C LEU A 316 -5.56 3.04 -7.71
N THR A 317 -5.98 4.05 -6.94
CA THR A 317 -5.29 5.35 -6.87
C THR A 317 -3.86 5.16 -6.36
N ARG A 318 -3.66 4.34 -5.30
CA ARG A 318 -2.33 3.98 -4.81
C ARG A 318 -1.52 3.22 -5.86
N GLY A 319 -2.14 2.27 -6.56
CA GLY A 319 -1.49 1.51 -7.62
C GLY A 319 -0.93 2.40 -8.72
N LEU A 320 -1.66 3.44 -9.14
CA LEU A 320 -1.20 4.40 -10.14
C LEU A 320 0.06 5.17 -9.74
N VAL A 321 0.26 5.42 -8.44
CA VAL A 321 1.47 6.08 -7.92
C VAL A 321 2.73 5.21 -8.14
N TYR A 322 2.60 3.88 -8.06
CA TYR A 322 3.73 2.96 -8.16
C TYR A 322 3.86 2.27 -9.53
N CYS A 323 2.76 2.23 -10.28
CA CYS A 323 2.66 1.60 -11.59
C CYS A 323 1.76 2.45 -12.48
N ALA A 324 2.36 3.22 -13.38
CA ALA A 324 1.66 4.07 -14.34
C ALA A 324 0.98 3.25 -15.46
N SER A 325 0.11 2.32 -15.09
CA SER A 325 -0.61 1.45 -16.02
C SER A 325 -1.97 2.04 -16.38
N TYR A 326 -2.22 2.23 -17.68
CA TYR A 326 -3.54 2.64 -18.18
C TYR A 326 -4.66 1.67 -17.77
N LYS A 327 -4.35 0.39 -17.51
CA LYS A 327 -5.34 -0.60 -17.06
C LYS A 327 -5.89 -0.26 -15.68
N LEU A 328 -5.03 0.21 -14.78
CA LEU A 328 -5.43 0.67 -13.44
C LEU A 328 -6.29 1.94 -13.56
N LEU A 329 -5.90 2.86 -14.45
CA LEU A 329 -6.66 4.08 -14.72
C LEU A 329 -8.07 3.76 -15.22
N VAL A 330 -8.21 2.94 -16.25
CA VAL A 330 -9.52 2.56 -16.81
C VAL A 330 -10.40 1.95 -15.73
N LYS A 331 -9.87 1.02 -14.93
CA LYS A 331 -10.60 0.39 -13.82
C LYS A 331 -11.01 1.41 -12.74
N LEU A 332 -10.14 2.37 -12.42
CA LEU A 332 -10.45 3.43 -11.45
C LEU A 332 -11.59 4.31 -11.95
N VAL A 333 -11.55 4.69 -13.22
CA VAL A 333 -12.61 5.47 -13.85
C VAL A 333 -13.94 4.70 -13.85
N ASP A 334 -13.91 3.38 -14.13
CA ASP A 334 -15.11 2.53 -13.99
C ASP A 334 -15.69 2.61 -12.56
N VAL A 335 -14.84 2.49 -11.54
CA VAL A 335 -15.26 2.58 -10.13
C VAL A 335 -15.79 3.97 -9.76
N GLU A 336 -15.20 5.05 -10.26
CA GLU A 336 -15.72 6.40 -10.01
C GLU A 336 -17.06 6.65 -10.71
N ILE A 337 -17.27 6.09 -11.91
CA ILE A 337 -18.56 6.15 -12.62
C ILE A 337 -19.63 5.39 -11.85
N THR A 338 -19.35 4.18 -11.33
CA THR A 338 -20.33 3.42 -10.52
C THR A 338 -20.67 4.15 -9.23
N ARG A 339 -19.72 4.89 -8.66
CA ARG A 339 -19.91 5.78 -7.52
C ARG A 339 -20.61 7.10 -7.85
N LYS A 340 -20.88 7.39 -9.13
CA LYS A 340 -21.46 8.65 -9.65
C LYS A 340 -20.55 9.87 -9.49
N ASN A 341 -19.25 9.68 -9.34
CA ASN A 341 -18.25 10.74 -9.27
C ASN A 341 -17.72 11.07 -10.67
N TYR A 342 -18.60 11.52 -11.56
CA TYR A 342 -18.27 11.74 -12.96
C TYR A 342 -17.18 12.80 -13.17
N THR A 343 -17.13 13.83 -12.32
CA THR A 343 -16.11 14.90 -12.39
C THR A 343 -14.73 14.33 -12.11
N ARG A 344 -14.58 13.54 -11.04
CA ARG A 344 -13.33 12.87 -10.72
C ARG A 344 -12.88 11.93 -11.82
N ALA A 345 -13.80 11.16 -12.39
CA ALA A 345 -13.53 10.29 -13.54
C ALA A 345 -12.96 11.06 -14.74
N ARG A 346 -13.52 12.23 -15.04
CA ARG A 346 -13.03 13.13 -16.10
C ARG A 346 -11.66 13.72 -15.78
N ASP A 347 -11.46 14.19 -14.55
CA ASP A 347 -10.19 14.79 -14.10
C ASP A 347 -9.04 13.79 -14.25
N LEU A 348 -9.25 12.53 -13.82
CA LEU A 348 -8.26 11.47 -13.91
C LEU A 348 -7.82 11.19 -15.35
N LEU A 349 -8.77 11.16 -16.29
CA LEU A 349 -8.47 10.95 -17.70
C LEU A 349 -7.76 12.17 -18.31
N THR A 350 -8.18 13.37 -17.93
CA THR A 350 -7.57 14.62 -18.40
C THR A 350 -6.13 14.76 -17.92
N GLU A 351 -5.86 14.41 -16.66
CA GLU A 351 -4.52 14.35 -16.08
C GLU A 351 -3.62 13.36 -16.85
N TYR A 352 -4.13 12.16 -17.13
CA TYR A 352 -3.40 11.16 -17.91
C TYR A 352 -3.03 11.66 -19.31
N VAL A 353 -3.97 12.27 -20.05
CA VAL A 353 -3.72 12.75 -21.42
C VAL A 353 -2.75 13.94 -21.46
N LYS A 354 -2.69 14.74 -20.39
CA LYS A 354 -1.70 15.83 -20.29
C LYS A 354 -0.27 15.30 -20.18
N GLU A 355 -0.09 14.19 -19.47
CA GLU A 355 1.24 13.61 -19.20
C GLU A 355 1.67 12.57 -20.26
N ALA A 356 0.72 11.87 -20.87
CA ALA A 356 0.99 10.81 -21.82
C ALA A 356 1.34 11.34 -23.22
N ALA A 357 2.45 10.86 -23.78
CA ALA A 357 2.83 11.15 -25.16
C ALA A 357 1.91 10.48 -26.20
N ASP A 358 1.34 9.32 -25.84
CA ASP A 358 0.36 8.58 -26.64
C ASP A 358 -0.74 8.01 -25.73
N THR A 359 -1.98 8.03 -26.22
CA THR A 359 -3.16 7.63 -25.43
C THR A 359 -3.71 6.31 -25.96
N PRO A 360 -3.64 5.21 -25.19
CA PRO A 360 -4.17 3.92 -25.65
C PRO A 360 -5.67 3.97 -25.97
N ILE A 361 -6.10 3.20 -26.98
CA ILE A 361 -7.53 3.10 -27.39
C ILE A 361 -8.48 2.87 -26.20
N PRO A 362 -8.20 1.98 -25.22
CA PRO A 362 -9.11 1.80 -24.08
C PRO A 362 -9.31 3.06 -23.23
N VAL A 363 -8.32 3.95 -23.17
CA VAL A 363 -8.42 5.23 -22.46
C VAL A 363 -9.27 6.20 -23.27
N LEU A 364 -9.06 6.26 -24.59
CA LEU A 364 -9.87 7.08 -25.50
C LEU A 364 -11.35 6.69 -25.48
N GLU A 365 -11.65 5.39 -25.52
CA GLU A 365 -13.02 4.86 -25.35
C GLU A 365 -13.62 5.30 -24.02
N LYS A 366 -12.81 5.33 -22.96
CA LYS A 366 -13.26 5.76 -21.64
C LYS A 366 -13.53 7.26 -21.58
N ILE A 367 -12.70 8.09 -22.22
CA ILE A 367 -12.94 9.54 -22.35
C ILE A 367 -14.25 9.77 -23.08
N LEU A 368 -14.48 9.11 -24.22
CA LEU A 368 -15.77 9.18 -24.92
C LEU A 368 -16.94 8.81 -24.01
N SER A 369 -16.81 7.73 -23.25
CA SER A 369 -17.87 7.29 -22.33
C SER A 369 -18.18 8.35 -21.27
N VAL A 370 -17.16 8.98 -20.68
CA VAL A 370 -17.33 9.99 -19.64
C VAL A 370 -17.87 11.29 -20.22
N GLU A 371 -17.28 11.79 -21.31
CA GLU A 371 -17.71 13.04 -21.96
C GLU A 371 -19.14 12.94 -22.49
N SER A 372 -19.58 11.75 -22.94
CA SER A 372 -20.98 11.53 -23.35
C SER A 372 -21.99 11.74 -22.21
N LEU A 373 -21.57 11.55 -20.95
CA LEU A 373 -22.42 11.80 -19.77
C LEU A 373 -22.56 13.31 -19.48
N PHE A 374 -21.59 14.13 -19.88
CA PHE A 374 -21.57 15.58 -19.64
C PHE A 374 -22.13 16.39 -20.82
N HIS A 375 -21.83 15.97 -22.05
CA HIS A 375 -22.04 16.76 -23.27
C HIS A 375 -23.07 16.12 -24.21
N THR A 376 -24.26 15.80 -23.71
CA THR A 376 -25.37 15.32 -24.57
C THR A 376 -25.82 16.34 -25.62
N GLN A 377 -25.43 17.62 -25.50
CA GLN A 377 -25.86 18.71 -26.39
C GLN A 377 -24.72 19.37 -27.18
N ASP A 378 -23.44 19.11 -26.87
CA ASP A 378 -22.31 19.77 -27.55
C ASP A 378 -21.65 18.83 -28.57
N ALA A 379 -22.29 18.73 -29.74
CA ALA A 379 -21.92 17.79 -30.79
C ALA A 379 -20.52 18.02 -31.38
N ALA A 380 -19.93 19.20 -31.23
CA ALA A 380 -18.63 19.55 -31.82
C ALA A 380 -17.45 18.93 -31.05
N VAL A 381 -17.44 19.02 -29.72
CA VAL A 381 -16.39 18.43 -28.88
C VAL A 381 -16.43 16.91 -28.96
N MET A 382 -17.63 16.32 -28.93
CA MET A 382 -17.81 14.89 -29.11
C MET A 382 -17.31 14.44 -30.50
N ARG A 383 -17.58 15.21 -31.56
CA ARG A 383 -17.10 14.90 -32.93
C ARG A 383 -15.57 14.80 -32.99
N ASP A 384 -14.85 15.80 -32.49
CA ASP A 384 -13.38 15.84 -32.58
C ASP A 384 -12.74 14.68 -31.80
N LEU A 385 -13.31 14.37 -30.63
CA LEU A 385 -12.88 13.24 -29.82
C LEU A 385 -13.17 11.89 -30.51
N PHE A 386 -14.35 11.77 -31.14
CA PHE A 386 -14.69 10.63 -32.00
C PHE A 386 -13.69 10.48 -33.15
N VAL A 387 -13.37 11.55 -33.89
CA VAL A 387 -12.44 11.45 -35.03
C VAL A 387 -11.07 10.91 -34.59
N GLN A 388 -10.56 11.28 -33.42
CA GLN A 388 -9.28 10.77 -32.93
C GLN A 388 -9.30 9.33 -32.46
N VAL A 389 -10.33 8.91 -31.70
CA VAL A 389 -10.49 7.50 -31.32
C VAL A 389 -10.49 6.63 -32.58
N PHE A 390 -11.07 7.14 -33.66
CA PHE A 390 -11.20 6.44 -34.93
C PHE A 390 -9.92 6.44 -35.76
N ARG A 391 -9.09 7.49 -35.69
CA ARG A 391 -7.75 7.50 -36.32
C ARG A 391 -6.82 6.46 -35.73
N GLN A 392 -6.96 6.18 -34.43
CA GLN A 392 -6.09 5.22 -33.74
C GLN A 392 -6.69 3.81 -33.64
N SER A 393 -7.96 3.61 -34.02
CA SER A 393 -8.65 2.31 -33.98
C SER A 393 -8.79 1.70 -35.37
N ASP A 394 -8.77 0.36 -35.47
CA ASP A 394 -9.15 -0.32 -36.71
C ASP A 394 -10.60 0.02 -37.13
N SER A 395 -10.82 0.09 -38.45
CA SER A 395 -12.08 0.56 -39.08
C SER A 395 -13.37 -0.14 -38.59
N GLU A 396 -13.27 -1.40 -38.17
CA GLU A 396 -14.37 -2.20 -37.64
C GLU A 396 -14.80 -1.73 -36.25
N ARG A 397 -13.83 -1.51 -35.35
CA ARG A 397 -14.06 -1.07 -33.96
C ARG A 397 -14.58 0.35 -33.90
N GLY A 398 -14.10 1.23 -34.78
CA GLY A 398 -14.69 2.54 -34.98
C GLY A 398 -16.18 2.43 -35.37
N SER A 399 -16.50 1.61 -36.36
CA SER A 399 -17.89 1.46 -36.83
C SER A 399 -18.86 1.00 -35.73
N GLU A 400 -18.41 0.13 -34.82
CA GLU A 400 -19.15 -0.28 -33.63
C GLU A 400 -19.39 0.88 -32.65
N LEU A 401 -18.35 1.67 -32.33
CA LEU A 401 -18.44 2.84 -31.44
C LEU A 401 -19.43 3.88 -31.98
N LEU A 402 -19.44 4.14 -33.29
CA LEU A 402 -20.39 5.04 -33.95
C LEU A 402 -21.85 4.56 -33.82
N HIS A 403 -22.06 3.24 -33.70
CA HIS A 403 -23.38 2.65 -33.49
C HIS A 403 -23.82 2.73 -32.02
N TYR A 404 -22.87 2.53 -31.10
CA TYR A 404 -23.13 2.50 -29.66
C TYR A 404 -23.53 3.87 -29.09
N TYR A 405 -22.91 4.96 -29.54
CA TYR A 405 -23.20 6.30 -29.02
C TYR A 405 -24.28 7.04 -29.84
N ALA A 406 -25.18 7.73 -29.13
CA ALA A 406 -26.27 8.52 -29.71
C ALA A 406 -25.76 9.89 -30.19
N LEU A 407 -25.18 9.94 -31.38
CA LEU A 407 -24.80 11.19 -32.06
C LEU A 407 -25.86 11.62 -33.11
N PRO A 408 -26.03 12.93 -33.37
CA PRO A 408 -26.85 13.44 -34.47
C PRO A 408 -26.46 12.82 -35.83
N LYS A 409 -27.43 12.65 -36.73
CA LYS A 409 -27.19 12.02 -38.05
C LYS A 409 -26.18 12.81 -38.89
N GLU A 410 -26.16 14.13 -38.80
CA GLU A 410 -25.19 14.97 -39.50
C GLU A 410 -23.75 14.69 -39.01
N ALA A 411 -23.55 14.62 -37.69
CA ALA A 411 -22.24 14.32 -37.09
C ALA A 411 -21.75 12.91 -37.46
N LYS A 412 -22.63 11.89 -37.46
CA LYS A 412 -22.27 10.53 -37.91
C LYS A 412 -21.88 10.48 -39.40
N SER A 413 -22.52 11.29 -40.23
CA SER A 413 -22.22 11.39 -41.67
C SER A 413 -20.88 12.09 -41.92
N GLU A 414 -20.60 13.17 -41.18
CA GLU A 414 -19.32 13.88 -41.27
C GLU A 414 -18.14 13.03 -40.78
N ILE A 415 -18.27 12.31 -39.67
CA ILE A 415 -17.22 11.41 -39.16
C ILE A 415 -16.88 10.33 -40.22
N ARG A 416 -17.90 9.73 -40.85
CA ARG A 416 -17.73 8.79 -41.98
C ARG A 416 -17.07 9.43 -43.20
N SER A 417 -17.34 10.70 -43.48
CA SER A 417 -16.72 11.42 -44.59
C SER A 417 -15.23 11.74 -44.34
N HIS A 418 -14.87 12.10 -43.10
CA HIS A 418 -13.47 12.31 -42.69
C HIS A 418 -12.66 11.02 -42.76
N LEU A 419 -13.24 9.88 -42.36
CA LEU A 419 -12.65 8.53 -42.51
C LEU A 419 -12.25 8.22 -43.96
N ASN A 420 -13.15 8.50 -44.92
CA ASN A 420 -12.89 8.26 -46.34
C ASN A 420 -11.80 9.18 -46.94
N VAL A 421 -11.53 10.33 -46.31
CA VAL A 421 -10.53 11.31 -46.75
C VAL A 421 -9.16 11.03 -46.12
N GLU A 422 -9.10 10.51 -44.89
CA GLU A 422 -7.83 10.22 -44.20
C GLU A 422 -7.25 8.85 -44.54
N LEU A 423 -8.07 7.85 -44.85
CA LEU A 423 -7.61 6.61 -45.51
C LEU A 423 -6.87 6.88 -46.83
N LYS A 424 -7.08 8.05 -47.45
CA LYS A 424 -6.34 8.51 -48.64
C LYS A 424 -5.08 9.33 -48.32
N LYS A 425 -4.89 9.76 -47.06
CA LYS A 425 -3.76 10.60 -46.61
C LYS A 425 -2.73 9.85 -45.78
N GLU A 426 -3.10 8.74 -45.13
CA GLU A 426 -2.15 7.84 -44.45
C GLU A 426 -1.12 7.22 -45.41
N ASP A 427 -1.38 7.24 -46.72
CA ASP A 427 -0.39 6.93 -47.75
C ASP A 427 0.74 7.99 -47.88
N GLU A 428 0.65 9.19 -47.27
CA GLU A 428 1.56 10.29 -47.59
C GLU A 428 2.29 11.06 -46.47
N SER A 429 1.91 11.07 -45.18
CA SER A 429 2.81 11.63 -44.12
C SER A 429 2.22 11.58 -42.71
N ASN A 430 3.08 11.31 -41.72
CA ASN A 430 2.72 11.27 -40.30
C ASN A 430 3.45 12.40 -39.54
N TYR A 431 2.71 13.35 -38.95
CA TYR A 431 3.21 14.35 -38.00
C TYR A 431 2.12 14.65 -36.94
N THR A 432 2.45 14.39 -35.68
CA THR A 432 1.60 14.47 -34.48
C THR A 432 2.05 15.61 -33.57
N GLU A 433 1.42 16.80 -33.65
CA GLU A 433 1.75 17.91 -32.73
C GLU A 433 0.58 18.83 -32.33
N LYS A 434 -0.65 18.66 -32.88
CA LYS A 434 -1.75 19.63 -32.67
C LYS A 434 -2.77 19.30 -31.58
N PHE A 435 -2.64 18.18 -30.86
CA PHE A 435 -3.71 17.70 -29.96
C PHE A 435 -3.70 18.33 -28.56
N HIS A 436 -2.52 18.53 -27.96
CA HIS A 436 -2.40 18.94 -26.56
C HIS A 436 -3.03 20.32 -26.23
N GLN A 437 -3.31 21.15 -27.24
CA GLN A 437 -3.90 22.48 -27.05
C GLN A 437 -5.44 22.49 -26.94
N SER A 438 -6.13 21.41 -27.31
CA SER A 438 -7.62 21.40 -27.33
C SER A 438 -8.27 20.95 -26.02
N LEU A 439 -7.52 20.24 -25.16
CA LEU A 439 -8.00 19.72 -23.86
C LEU A 439 -7.72 20.64 -22.68
N ILE A 440 -6.84 21.63 -22.86
CA ILE A 440 -6.56 22.65 -21.85
C ILE A 440 -7.38 23.88 -22.25
N GLY A 441 -8.58 24.02 -21.69
CA GLY A 441 -9.38 25.23 -21.83
C GLY A 441 -8.57 26.48 -21.44
N PRO A 442 -8.96 27.68 -21.91
CA PRO A 442 -8.17 28.89 -21.70
C PRO A 442 -7.99 29.15 -20.20
N THR A 443 -6.73 29.25 -19.77
CA THR A 443 -6.37 29.72 -18.44
C THR A 443 -6.96 31.12 -18.27
N HIS A 444 -7.95 31.26 -17.39
CA HIS A 444 -8.40 32.57 -16.96
C HIS A 444 -7.26 33.25 -16.20
N ASN A 445 -6.77 34.37 -16.77
CA ASN A 445 -5.91 35.34 -16.11
C ASN A 445 -6.59 35.97 -14.90
#